data_AF-A0AAN1XWT7-F1
#
_entry.id   AF-A0AAN1XWT7-F1
#
_cell.length_a   1.000
_cell.length_b   1.000
_cell.length_c   1.000
_cell.angle_alpha   90.00
_cell.angle_beta   90.00
_cell.angle_gamma   90.00
#
_symmetry.space_group_name_H-M   'P 1'
#
loop_
_entity.id
_entity.type
_entity.pdbx_description
1 polymer ?
#
loop_
_entity_poly.entity_id
_entity_poly.type
_entity_poly.pdbx_seq_one_letter_code
_entity_poly.pdbx_strand_id
1 'polypeptide(L)'
;MLIPLWLVWVVYGLAVASVVLLAWHLARVLPSAPSRIPLHLGIDGRPGSYGPKGVLWLAPAIIVPVLAVLGLTLAAAPPGEYDRAPVLLAMVIVVEIASLLAWAADRLIEVGRKMTHRIAPTRILVTMLPLLATVALNILISVSRGA
;
A
#
# COMPACT_ATOMS: atom_id res chain seq x y z
N MET A 1 19.08 18.37 9.02
CA MET A 1 18.64 17.62 10.22
C MET A 1 19.13 16.20 10.08
N LEU A 2 19.96 15.70 11.00
CA LEU A 2 20.50 14.34 10.93
C LEU A 2 19.39 13.35 11.28
N ILE A 3 19.03 12.48 10.33
CA ILE A 3 18.03 11.43 10.54
C ILE A 3 18.73 10.26 11.23
N PRO A 4 18.32 9.83 12.43
CA PRO A 4 19.00 8.75 13.12
C PRO A 4 18.69 7.39 12.49
N LEU A 5 19.66 6.46 12.51
CA LEU A 5 19.52 5.14 11.89
C LEU A 5 18.41 4.30 12.54
N TRP A 6 18.18 4.43 13.85
CA TRP A 6 17.12 3.69 14.55
C TRP A 6 15.73 4.00 13.99
N LEU A 7 15.51 5.20 13.46
CA LEU A 7 14.24 5.59 12.86
C LEU A 7 13.95 4.77 11.60
N VAL A 8 14.98 4.41 10.81
CA VAL A 8 14.83 3.54 9.63
C VAL A 8 14.26 2.18 10.02
N TRP A 9 14.78 1.59 11.09
CA TRP A 9 14.29 0.31 11.60
C TRP A 9 12.88 0.39 12.18
N VAL A 10 12.54 1.49 12.86
CA VAL A 10 11.17 1.72 13.35
C VAL A 10 10.19 1.80 12.19
N VAL A 11 10.48 2.60 11.16
CA VAL A 11 9.57 2.75 10.01
C VAL A 11 9.52 1.47 9.17
N TYR A 12 10.62 0.74 9.02
CA TYR A 12 10.60 -0.60 8.43
C TYR A 12 9.70 -1.56 9.22
N GLY A 13 9.78 -1.55 10.55
CA GLY A 13 8.89 -2.33 11.42
C GLY A 13 7.42 -1.97 11.24
N LEU A 14 7.10 -0.68 11.08
CA LEU A 14 5.74 -0.22 10.77
C LEU A 14 5.27 -0.72 9.40
N ALA A 15 6.14 -0.70 8.38
CA ALA A 15 5.84 -1.24 7.06
C ALA A 15 5.52 -2.73 7.13
N VAL A 16 6.35 -3.54 7.83
CA VAL A 16 6.06 -4.97 8.06
C VAL A 16 4.74 -5.16 8.79
N ALA A 17 4.52 -4.43 9.89
CA ALA A 17 3.29 -4.54 10.69
C ALA A 17 2.04 -4.21 9.85
N SER A 18 2.08 -3.17 9.01
CA SER A 18 0.96 -2.80 8.14
C SER A 18 0.60 -3.89 7.12
N VAL A 19 1.61 -4.60 6.58
CA VAL A 19 1.39 -5.70 5.63
C VAL A 19 0.86 -6.94 6.32
N VAL A 20 1.33 -7.23 7.55
CA VAL A 20 0.77 -8.29 8.38
C VAL A 20 -0.70 -7.99 8.71
N LEU A 21 -1.02 -6.76 9.08
CA LEU A 21 -2.39 -6.33 9.33
C LEU A 21 -3.26 -6.43 8.08
N LEU A 22 -2.76 -6.06 6.90
CA LEU A 22 -3.46 -6.25 5.62
C LEU A 22 -3.75 -7.74 5.38
N ALA A 23 -2.75 -8.61 5.52
CA ALA A 23 -2.92 -10.05 5.32
C ALA A 23 -3.92 -10.64 6.32
N TRP A 24 -3.86 -10.22 7.59
CA TRP A 24 -4.81 -10.63 8.62
C TRP A 24 -6.23 -10.14 8.34
N HIS A 25 -6.39 -8.88 7.93
CA HIS A 25 -7.67 -8.30 7.50
C HIS A 25 -8.28 -9.11 6.36
N LEU A 26 -7.51 -9.36 5.30
CA LEU A 26 -7.95 -10.18 4.17
C LEU A 26 -8.34 -11.59 4.61
N ALA A 27 -7.54 -12.25 5.45
CA ALA A 27 -7.87 -13.58 5.99
C ALA A 27 -9.22 -13.60 6.73
N ARG A 28 -9.58 -12.52 7.44
CA ARG A 28 -10.87 -12.42 8.14
C ARG A 28 -12.04 -12.12 7.22
N VAL A 29 -11.87 -11.27 6.22
CA VAL A 29 -13.00 -10.83 5.38
C VAL A 29 -13.27 -11.79 4.23
N LEU A 30 -12.23 -12.43 3.67
CA LEU A 30 -12.34 -13.26 2.45
C LEU A 30 -13.29 -14.48 2.54
N PRO A 31 -13.42 -15.18 3.68
CA PRO A 31 -14.41 -16.26 3.81
C PRO A 31 -15.83 -15.79 3.54
N SER A 32 -16.17 -14.57 3.99
CA SER A 32 -17.48 -13.94 3.81
C SER A 32 -17.65 -13.19 2.48
N ALA A 33 -16.59 -13.07 1.68
CA ALA A 33 -16.61 -12.36 0.41
C ALA A 33 -17.29 -13.21 -0.69
N PRO A 34 -18.02 -12.57 -1.63
CA PRO A 34 -18.62 -13.26 -2.76
C PRO A 34 -17.55 -13.96 -3.60
N SER A 35 -17.93 -15.03 -4.31
CA SER A 35 -16.99 -15.82 -5.12
C SER A 35 -16.32 -15.00 -6.22
N ARG A 36 -17.04 -13.99 -6.74
CA ARG A 36 -16.55 -13.01 -7.71
C ARG A 36 -16.62 -11.60 -7.15
N ILE A 37 -15.55 -10.84 -7.34
CA ILE A 37 -15.43 -9.43 -6.97
C ILE A 37 -14.97 -8.62 -8.18
N PRO A 38 -15.25 -7.31 -8.23
CA PRO A 38 -14.69 -6.47 -9.28
C PRO A 38 -13.15 -6.47 -9.21
N LEU A 39 -12.49 -6.52 -10.37
CA LEU A 39 -11.03 -6.47 -10.47
C LEU A 39 -10.50 -5.04 -10.50
N HIS A 40 -11.31 -4.11 -11.00
CA HIS A 40 -11.02 -2.69 -11.05
C HIS A 40 -12.32 -1.89 -11.00
N LEU A 41 -12.18 -0.63 -10.60
CA LEU A 41 -13.23 0.37 -10.65
C LEU A 41 -12.87 1.36 -11.77
N GLY A 42 -13.83 1.67 -12.63
CA GLY A 42 -13.69 2.75 -13.60
C GLY A 42 -13.55 4.10 -12.90
N ILE A 43 -13.18 5.13 -13.67
CA ILE A 43 -13.08 6.52 -13.18
C ILE A 43 -14.44 7.02 -12.67
N ASP A 44 -15.53 6.50 -13.25
CA ASP A 44 -16.89 6.76 -12.81
C ASP A 44 -17.28 6.00 -11.53
N GLY A 45 -16.41 5.13 -11.01
CA GLY A 45 -16.63 4.32 -9.81
C GLY A 45 -17.46 3.06 -10.05
N ARG A 46 -17.72 2.67 -11.31
CA ARG A 46 -18.43 1.44 -11.66
C ARG A 46 -17.46 0.25 -11.78
N PRO A 47 -17.88 -0.98 -11.46
CA PRO A 47 -17.06 -2.17 -11.65
C PRO A 47 -16.91 -2.46 -13.15
N GLY A 48 -15.68 -2.64 -13.63
CA GLY A 48 -15.43 -2.92 -15.06
C GLY A 48 -15.48 -4.41 -15.39
N SER A 49 -14.72 -5.24 -14.68
CA SER A 49 -14.70 -6.70 -14.85
C SER A 49 -14.71 -7.40 -13.50
N TYR A 50 -15.18 -8.65 -13.47
CA TYR A 50 -15.24 -9.47 -12.25
C TYR A 50 -14.26 -10.63 -12.34
N GLY A 51 -13.61 -10.95 -11.22
CA GLY A 51 -12.68 -12.06 -11.11
C GLY A 51 -12.81 -12.80 -9.78
N PRO A 52 -12.03 -13.88 -9.60
CA PRO A 52 -12.10 -14.70 -8.39
C PRO A 52 -11.62 -13.91 -7.17
N LYS A 53 -12.29 -14.08 -6.02
CA LYS A 53 -11.90 -13.40 -4.76
C LYS A 53 -10.45 -13.64 -4.33
N GLY A 54 -9.84 -14.74 -4.77
CA GLY A 54 -8.43 -15.04 -4.52
C GLY A 54 -7.45 -13.98 -5.05
N VAL A 55 -7.85 -13.17 -6.04
CA VAL A 55 -7.02 -12.06 -6.55
C VAL A 55 -6.63 -11.07 -5.46
N LEU A 56 -7.42 -10.90 -4.38
CA LEU A 56 -7.07 -10.00 -3.28
C LEU A 56 -5.78 -10.41 -2.56
N TRP A 57 -5.38 -11.69 -2.62
CA TRP A 57 -4.11 -12.16 -2.04
C TRP A 57 -2.89 -11.78 -2.87
N LEU A 58 -3.04 -11.37 -4.12
CA LEU A 58 -1.91 -10.92 -4.95
C LEU A 58 -1.20 -9.71 -4.34
N ALA A 59 -1.96 -8.81 -3.72
CA ALA A 59 -1.43 -7.62 -3.07
C ALA A 59 -0.37 -7.94 -2.00
N PRO A 60 -0.71 -8.62 -0.88
CA PRO A 60 0.30 -9.00 0.11
C PRO A 60 1.35 -9.97 -0.46
N ALA A 61 0.99 -10.84 -1.40
CA ALA A 61 1.95 -11.75 -2.03
C ALA A 61 3.07 -11.04 -2.81
N ILE A 62 2.81 -9.84 -3.34
CA ILE A 62 3.81 -8.99 -4.01
C ILE A 62 4.55 -8.11 -3.00
N ILE A 63 3.85 -7.54 -2.02
CA ILE A 63 4.48 -6.60 -1.07
C ILE A 63 5.47 -7.31 -0.13
N VAL A 64 5.15 -8.52 0.31
CA VAL A 64 6.02 -9.30 1.22
C VAL A 64 7.43 -9.52 0.65
N PRO A 65 7.64 -10.04 -0.57
CA PRO A 65 8.99 -10.21 -1.12
C PRO A 65 9.71 -8.88 -1.34
N VAL A 66 8.99 -7.81 -1.71
CA VAL A 66 9.59 -6.46 -1.81
C VAL A 66 10.12 -6.02 -0.45
N LEU A 67 9.34 -6.16 0.62
CA LEU A 67 9.78 -5.85 1.98
C LEU A 67 10.94 -6.73 2.43
N ALA A 68 10.92 -8.03 2.10
CA ALA A 68 12.00 -8.94 2.45
C ALA A 68 13.32 -8.54 1.79
N VAL A 69 13.31 -8.27 0.48
CA VAL A 69 14.49 -7.79 -0.27
C VAL A 69 15.01 -6.47 0.32
N LEU A 70 14.09 -5.57 0.62
CA LEU A 70 14.42 -4.27 1.17
C LEU A 70 15.03 -4.38 2.58
N GLY A 71 14.47 -5.21 3.44
CA GLY A 71 15.02 -5.50 4.78
C GLY A 71 16.39 -6.16 4.74
N LEU A 72 16.58 -7.14 3.84
CA LEU A 72 17.88 -7.77 3.62
C LEU A 72 18.92 -6.76 3.13
N THR A 73 18.54 -5.87 2.22
CA THR A 73 19.41 -4.82 1.69
C THR A 73 19.81 -3.84 2.80
N LEU A 74 18.86 -3.40 3.64
CA LEU A 74 19.13 -2.52 4.77
C LEU A 74 20.02 -3.16 5.84
N ALA A 75 19.88 -4.47 6.05
CA ALA A 75 20.72 -5.21 6.99
C ALA A 75 22.14 -5.40 6.47
N ALA A 76 22.29 -5.69 5.17
CA ALA A 76 23.59 -5.90 4.54
C ALA A 76 24.38 -4.59 4.33
N ALA A 77 23.68 -3.51 3.98
CA ALA A 77 24.26 -2.20 3.71
C ALA A 77 23.36 -1.10 4.28
N PRO A 78 23.51 -0.73 5.56
CA PRO A 78 22.73 0.35 6.17
C PRO A 78 22.89 1.66 5.39
N PRO A 79 21.81 2.43 5.19
CA PRO A 79 21.85 3.64 4.39
C PRO A 79 22.73 4.71 5.04
N GLY A 80 23.56 5.36 4.21
CA GLY A 80 24.33 6.54 4.58
C GLY A 80 23.41 7.67 5.06
N GLU A 81 23.96 8.64 5.79
CA GLU A 81 23.15 9.70 6.42
C GLU A 81 22.29 10.47 5.43
N TYR A 82 22.82 10.71 4.24
CA TYR A 82 22.11 11.36 3.15
C TYR A 82 20.97 10.46 2.65
N ASP A 83 21.18 9.16 2.43
CA ASP A 83 20.19 8.26 1.81
C ASP A 83 19.03 7.85 2.72
N ARG A 84 19.06 8.19 4.02
CA ARG A 84 18.00 7.80 4.97
C ARG A 84 16.63 8.39 4.63
N ALA A 85 16.54 9.61 4.12
CA ALA A 85 15.24 10.25 3.87
C ALA A 85 14.43 9.58 2.75
N PRO A 86 15.00 9.32 1.55
CA PRO A 86 14.31 8.56 0.50
C PRO A 86 13.92 7.15 0.93
N VAL A 87 14.80 6.46 1.68
CA VAL A 87 14.52 5.13 2.21
C VAL A 87 13.31 5.17 3.16
N LEU A 88 13.26 6.14 4.08
CA LEU A 88 12.12 6.31 4.98
C LEU A 88 10.82 6.57 4.21
N LEU A 89 10.84 7.45 3.22
CA LEU A 89 9.66 7.74 2.40
C LEU A 89 9.20 6.52 1.60
N ALA A 90 10.13 5.72 1.08
CA ALA A 90 9.80 4.46 0.44
C ALA A 90 9.07 3.49 1.40
N MET A 91 9.47 3.41 2.67
CA MET A 91 8.74 2.60 3.66
C MET A 91 7.35 3.16 3.97
N VAL A 92 7.22 4.49 4.08
CA VAL A 92 5.92 5.14 4.30
C VAL A 92 4.97 4.86 3.14
N ILE A 93 5.47 4.88 1.90
CA ILE A 93 4.71 4.48 0.71
C ILE A 93 4.18 3.05 0.85
N VAL A 94 4.97 2.11 1.39
CA VAL A 94 4.49 0.73 1.64
C VAL A 94 3.35 0.71 2.66
N VAL A 95 3.44 1.48 3.75
CA VAL A 95 2.38 1.59 4.76
C VAL A 95 1.09 2.16 4.16
N GLU A 96 1.21 3.20 3.34
CA GLU A 96 0.08 3.84 2.65
C GLU A 96 -0.55 2.90 1.63
N ILE A 97 0.25 2.19 0.84
CA ILE A 97 -0.23 1.18 -0.11
C ILE A 97 -0.97 0.06 0.64
N ALA A 98 -0.44 -0.46 1.74
CA ALA A 98 -1.10 -1.50 2.52
C ALA A 98 -2.47 -1.04 3.06
N SER A 99 -2.52 0.20 3.56
CA SER A 99 -3.75 0.82 4.07
C SER A 99 -4.78 1.06 2.95
N LEU A 100 -4.34 1.56 1.80
CA LEU A 100 -5.18 1.78 0.62
C LEU A 100 -5.74 0.46 0.09
N LEU A 101 -4.94 -0.61 0.09
CA LEU A 101 -5.36 -1.94 -0.36
C LEU A 101 -6.39 -2.57 0.59
N ALA A 102 -6.25 -2.39 1.91
CA ALA A 102 -7.25 -2.84 2.87
C ALA A 102 -8.60 -2.14 2.63
N TRP A 103 -8.57 -0.81 2.46
CA TRP A 103 -9.76 -0.02 2.13
C TRP A 103 -10.37 -0.45 0.78
N ALA A 104 -9.54 -0.65 -0.24
CA ALA A 104 -9.98 -1.06 -1.57
C ALA A 104 -10.62 -2.46 -1.53
N ALA A 105 -10.05 -3.40 -0.78
CA ALA A 105 -10.63 -4.74 -0.61
C ALA A 105 -12.03 -4.66 -0.02
N ASP A 106 -12.25 -3.86 1.03
CA ASP A 106 -13.57 -3.67 1.63
C ASP A 106 -14.58 -3.13 0.62
N ARG A 107 -14.16 -2.14 -0.18
CA ARG A 107 -15.01 -1.54 -1.22
C ARG A 107 -15.35 -2.51 -2.35
N LEU A 108 -14.38 -3.30 -2.82
CA LEU A 108 -14.62 -4.32 -3.84
C LEU A 108 -15.58 -5.41 -3.35
N ILE A 109 -15.48 -5.78 -2.07
CA ILE A 109 -16.36 -6.76 -1.43
C ILE A 109 -17.77 -6.19 -1.27
N GLU A 110 -17.92 -4.93 -0.85
CA GLU A 110 -19.20 -4.24 -0.75
C GLU A 110 -19.93 -4.17 -2.10
N VAL A 111 -19.21 -3.80 -3.17
CA VAL A 111 -19.75 -3.79 -4.54
C VAL A 111 -20.09 -5.20 -5.01
N GLY A 112 -19.24 -6.19 -4.72
CA GLY A 112 -19.50 -7.59 -5.04
C GLY A 112 -20.75 -8.13 -4.33
N ARG A 113 -21.05 -7.66 -3.12
CA ARG A 113 -22.28 -7.97 -2.38
C ARG A 113 -23.51 -7.22 -2.89
N LYS A 114 -23.36 -6.35 -3.89
CA LYS A 114 -24.41 -5.46 -4.41
C LYS A 114 -25.00 -4.52 -3.34
N MET A 115 -24.26 -4.24 -2.27
CA MET A 115 -24.66 -3.25 -1.26
C MET A 115 -24.50 -1.83 -1.80
N THR A 116 -23.51 -1.63 -2.66
CA THR A 116 -23.28 -0.38 -3.38
C THR A 116 -23.07 -0.66 -4.87
N HIS A 117 -23.63 0.18 -5.73
CA HIS A 117 -23.48 0.07 -7.18
C HIS A 117 -22.38 1.01 -7.74
N ARG A 118 -21.96 1.98 -6.93
CA ARG A 118 -21.00 3.00 -7.31
C ARG A 118 -20.22 3.47 -6.09
N ILE A 119 -18.93 3.65 -6.26
CA ILE A 119 -18.07 4.31 -5.27
C ILE A 119 -17.86 5.74 -5.75
N ALA A 120 -18.11 6.72 -4.88
CA ALA A 120 -17.94 8.12 -5.23
C ALA A 120 -16.46 8.40 -5.61
N PRO A 121 -16.17 8.95 -6.80
CA PRO A 121 -14.80 9.25 -7.22
C PRO A 121 -14.04 10.13 -6.23
N THR A 122 -14.74 11.07 -5.58
CA THR A 122 -14.18 11.93 -4.53
C THR A 122 -13.58 11.12 -3.37
N ARG A 123 -14.19 9.99 -2.98
CA ARG A 123 -13.64 9.14 -1.91
C ARG A 123 -12.34 8.49 -2.34
N ILE A 124 -12.29 7.96 -3.57
CA ILE A 124 -11.06 7.36 -4.13
C ILE A 124 -9.95 8.40 -4.14
N LEU A 125 -10.22 9.60 -4.66
CA LEU A 125 -9.24 10.69 -4.69
C LEU A 125 -8.72 11.05 -3.30
N VAL A 126 -9.62 11.27 -2.33
CA VAL A 126 -9.24 11.62 -0.96
C VAL A 126 -8.40 10.52 -0.30
N THR A 127 -8.73 9.24 -0.53
CA THR A 127 -7.93 8.13 0.01
C THR A 127 -6.56 8.01 -0.67
N MET A 128 -6.41 8.46 -1.91
CA MET A 128 -5.12 8.45 -2.63
C MET A 128 -4.23 9.67 -2.34
N LEU A 129 -4.79 10.77 -1.81
CA LEU A 129 -4.03 12.01 -1.54
C LEU A 129 -2.76 11.80 -0.69
N PRO A 130 -2.78 11.05 0.42
CA PRO A 130 -1.57 10.82 1.23
C PRO A 130 -0.46 10.14 0.41
N LEU A 131 -0.82 9.08 -0.33
CA LEU A 131 0.11 8.36 -1.20
C LEU A 131 0.73 9.27 -2.26
N LEU A 132 -0.09 10.08 -2.93
CA LEU A 132 0.39 11.02 -3.94
C LEU A 132 1.33 12.08 -3.33
N ALA A 133 1.03 12.58 -2.13
CA ALA A 133 1.87 13.53 -1.42
C ALA A 133 3.23 12.92 -1.04
N THR A 134 3.23 11.69 -0.51
CA THR A 134 4.46 10.99 -0.11
C THR A 134 5.33 10.66 -1.33
N VAL A 135 4.72 10.21 -2.44
CA VAL A 135 5.44 9.99 -3.71
C VAL A 135 6.04 11.29 -4.25
N ALA A 136 5.27 12.37 -4.30
CA ALA A 136 5.74 13.67 -4.78
C ALA A 136 6.91 14.19 -3.94
N LEU A 137 6.82 14.07 -2.62
CA LEU A 137 7.89 14.47 -1.70
C LEU A 137 9.16 13.63 -1.91
N ASN A 138 9.01 12.31 -2.11
CA ASN A 138 10.13 11.42 -2.35
C ASN A 138 10.86 11.76 -3.66
N ILE A 139 10.10 12.06 -4.73
CA ILE A 139 10.66 12.50 -6.01
C ILE A 139 11.41 13.83 -5.83
N LEU A 140 10.79 14.82 -5.17
CA LEU A 140 11.39 16.13 -4.96
C LEU A 140 12.74 16.03 -4.23
N ILE A 141 12.80 15.24 -3.15
CA ILE A 141 14.03 15.02 -2.38
C ILE A 141 15.08 14.28 -3.18
N SER A 142 14.66 13.31 -4.01
CA SER A 142 15.60 12.53 -4.84
C SER A 142 16.21 13.40 -5.95
N VAL A 143 15.40 14.23 -6.61
CA VAL A 143 15.86 15.14 -7.67
C VAL A 143 16.77 16.23 -7.10
N SER A 144 16.43 16.81 -5.94
CA SER A 144 17.22 17.89 -5.33
C SER A 144 18.60 17.47 -4.85
N ARG A 145 18.95 16.17 -4.94
CA ARG A 145 20.25 15.62 -4.55
C ARG A 145 21.11 15.19 -5.73
N GLY A 146 20.49 15.00 -6.90
CA GLY A 146 21.19 14.69 -8.14
C GLY A 146 21.60 15.94 -8.93
N ALA A 147 21.11 17.11 -8.54
CA ALA A 147 21.48 18.43 -9.07
C ALA A 147 22.46 19.13 -8.12
#